data_AF-A0A8T6SIL0-F1
#
_entry.id   AF-A0A8T6SIL0-F1
#
_cell.length_a   1.000
_cell.length_b   1.000
_cell.length_c   1.000
_cell.angle_alpha   90.00
_cell.angle_beta   90.00
_cell.angle_gamma   90.00
#
_symmetry.space_group_name_H-M   'P 1'
#
loop_
_entity.id
_entity.type
_entity.pdbx_description
1 polymer ?
#
loop_
_entity_poly.entity_id
_entity_poly.type
_entity_poly.pdbx_seq_one_letter_code
_entity_poly.pdbx_strand_id
1 'polypeptide(L)'
;MKDPVCNMDVQSDDFTTELEGRRFYFCSKGCLEKFKINPKKFAEEYVYDLIVVGGGPAGLTSGVYASILRMDTFLISEDIGGQAVDSSKIVNYMGFDFITGPELFQKFQDQLVHHHYIDHRIDF
;
A
#
# COMPACT_ATOMS: atom_id res chain seq x y z
N MET A 1 21.53 -7.95 -6.32
CA MET A 1 20.25 -7.63 -7.02
C MET A 1 19.46 -8.90 -7.20
N LYS A 2 18.13 -8.82 -7.33
CA LYS A 2 17.24 -9.99 -7.38
C LYS A 2 16.72 -10.23 -8.80
N ASP A 3 16.64 -11.50 -9.18
CA ASP A 3 16.00 -11.92 -10.43
C ASP A 3 14.47 -11.76 -10.33
N PRO A 4 13.82 -11.01 -11.23
CA PRO A 4 12.37 -10.75 -11.16
C PRO A 4 11.49 -11.98 -11.43
N VAL A 5 12.04 -13.06 -11.99
CA VAL A 5 11.30 -14.29 -12.32
C VAL A 5 11.28 -15.27 -11.15
N CYS A 6 12.38 -15.40 -10.41
CA CYS A 6 12.54 -16.44 -9.39
C CYS A 6 12.98 -15.93 -8.01
N ASN A 7 13.27 -14.62 -7.88
CA ASN A 7 13.71 -13.98 -6.64
C ASN A 7 15.06 -14.49 -6.07
N MET A 8 15.88 -15.15 -6.88
CA MET A 8 17.25 -15.52 -6.51
C MET A 8 18.20 -14.32 -6.60
N ASP A 9 19.28 -14.35 -5.83
CA ASP A 9 20.35 -13.37 -5.92
C ASP A 9 21.16 -13.55 -7.20
N VAL A 10 21.39 -12.45 -7.92
CA VAL A 10 22.20 -12.40 -9.13
C VAL A 10 23.60 -11.93 -8.76
N GLN A 11 24.61 -12.75 -9.10
CA GLN A 11 26.02 -12.48 -8.77
C GLN A 11 26.85 -12.01 -9.98
N SER A 12 26.32 -12.10 -11.20
CA SER A 12 26.99 -11.68 -12.43
C SER A 12 26.04 -11.00 -13.42
N ASP A 13 26.63 -10.29 -14.37
CA ASP A 13 25.97 -9.46 -15.38
C ASP A 13 25.68 -10.25 -16.68
N ASP A 14 25.93 -11.57 -16.66
CA ASP A 14 25.94 -12.43 -17.86
C ASP A 14 24.56 -12.51 -18.53
N PHE A 15 23.49 -12.39 -17.73
CA PHE A 15 22.12 -12.46 -18.21
C PHE A 15 21.40 -11.17 -17.84
N THR A 16 21.30 -10.26 -18.81
CA THR A 16 20.63 -8.98 -18.65
C THR A 16 19.72 -8.65 -19.84
N THR A 17 18.73 -7.80 -19.60
CA THR A 17 17.92 -7.20 -20.67
C THR A 17 17.52 -5.78 -20.25
N GLU A 18 17.23 -4.93 -21.22
CA GLU A 18 16.71 -3.58 -20.96
C GLU A 18 15.27 -3.50 -21.45
N LEU A 19 14.38 -2.96 -20.62
CA LEU A 19 12.97 -2.75 -20.93
C LEU A 19 12.57 -1.39 -20.35
N GLU A 20 12.01 -0.51 -21.18
CA GLU A 20 11.55 0.84 -20.77
C GLU A 20 12.63 1.68 -20.05
N GLY A 21 13.90 1.51 -20.45
CA GLY A 21 15.04 2.22 -19.85
C GLY A 21 15.51 1.63 -18.49
N ARG A 22 14.88 0.55 -18.01
CA ARG A 22 15.29 -0.19 -16.82
C ARG A 22 16.05 -1.46 -17.22
N ARG A 23 17.24 -1.65 -16.65
CA ARG A 23 18.04 -2.88 -16.83
C ARG A 23 17.64 -3.93 -15.81
N PHE A 24 17.28 -5.12 -16.30
CA PHE A 24 16.94 -6.30 -15.50
C PHE A 24 18.07 -7.31 -15.55
N TYR A 25 18.26 -8.02 -14.44
CA TYR A 25 19.34 -8.99 -14.23
C TYR A 25 18.74 -10.33 -13.83
N PHE A 26 19.34 -11.42 -14.32
CA PHE A 26 18.78 -12.77 -14.17
C PHE A 26 19.83 -13.75 -13.64
N CYS A 27 19.41 -14.67 -12.78
CA CYS A 27 20.29 -15.68 -12.18
C CYS A 27 20.69 -16.78 -13.18
N SER A 28 19.95 -16.90 -14.29
CA SER A 28 20.20 -17.88 -15.34
C SER A 28 19.60 -17.46 -16.67
N LYS A 29 20.10 -18.06 -17.76
CA LYS A 29 19.50 -17.94 -19.10
C LYS A 29 18.01 -18.31 -19.10
N GLY A 30 17.61 -19.31 -18.30
CA GLY A 30 16.22 -19.76 -18.24
C GLY A 30 15.26 -18.71 -17.68
N CYS A 31 15.70 -17.93 -16.68
CA CYS A 31 14.92 -16.79 -16.18
C CYS A 31 14.83 -15.66 -17.22
N LEU A 32 15.94 -15.35 -17.90
CA LEU A 32 15.95 -14.37 -18.99
C LEU A 32 14.96 -14.73 -20.11
N GLU A 33 14.92 -16.00 -20.54
CA GLU A 33 13.97 -16.46 -21.55
C GLU A 33 12.52 -16.40 -21.07
N LYS A 34 12.25 -16.84 -19.83
CA LYS A 34 10.90 -16.72 -19.22
C LYS A 34 10.44 -15.27 -19.16
N PHE A 35 11.32 -14.35 -18.78
CA PHE A 35 11.05 -12.93 -18.75
C PHE A 35 10.73 -12.40 -20.15
N LYS A 36 11.52 -12.75 -21.18
CA LYS A 36 11.28 -12.32 -22.56
C LYS A 36 9.95 -12.83 -23.14
N ILE A 37 9.47 -14.00 -22.70
CA ILE A 37 8.19 -14.57 -23.14
C ILE A 37 7.00 -13.76 -22.62
N ASN A 38 7.05 -13.33 -21.35
CA ASN A 38 5.99 -12.55 -20.75
C ASN A 38 6.57 -11.48 -19.81
N PRO A 39 7.15 -10.41 -20.36
CA PRO A 39 7.84 -9.41 -19.55
C PRO A 39 6.86 -8.68 -18.64
N LYS A 40 5.64 -8.39 -19.10
CA LYS A 40 4.59 -7.73 -18.29
C LYS A 40 4.36 -8.44 -16.97
N LYS A 41 4.27 -9.77 -16.97
CA LYS A 41 4.08 -10.57 -15.74
C LYS A 41 5.16 -10.34 -14.67
N PHE A 42 6.40 -10.03 -15.07
CA PHE A 42 7.55 -9.95 -14.16
C PHE A 42 8.11 -8.53 -14.01
N ALA A 43 7.71 -7.62 -14.90
CA ALA A 43 8.21 -6.25 -14.99
C ALA A 43 7.13 -5.21 -14.69
N GLU A 44 5.86 -5.60 -14.54
CA GLU A 44 4.81 -4.67 -14.12
C GLU A 44 5.19 -4.07 -12.76
N GLU A 45 5.45 -2.77 -12.76
CA GLU A 45 5.39 -1.97 -11.56
C GLU A 45 3.92 -1.96 -11.11
N TYR A 46 3.70 -2.31 -9.84
CA TYR A 46 2.37 -2.20 -9.27
C TYR A 46 2.03 -0.72 -9.14
N VAL A 47 1.04 -0.25 -9.90
CA VAL A 47 0.58 1.14 -9.89
C VAL A 47 -0.72 1.19 -9.11
N TYR A 48 -0.69 1.85 -7.96
CA TYR A 48 -1.89 2.18 -7.20
C TYR A 48 -2.62 3.36 -7.86
N ASP A 49 -3.96 3.33 -7.84
CA ASP A 49 -4.79 4.47 -8.23
C ASP A 49 -4.64 5.64 -7.24
N LEU A 50 -4.38 5.31 -5.96
CA LEU A 50 -4.18 6.29 -4.89
C LEU A 50 -3.19 5.77 -3.85
N ILE A 51 -2.28 6.64 -3.42
CA ILE A 51 -1.44 6.41 -2.24
C ILE A 51 -1.81 7.44 -1.18
N VAL A 52 -2.17 6.97 0.01
CA VAL A 52 -2.50 7.79 1.18
C VAL A 52 -1.38 7.65 2.21
N VAL A 53 -0.83 8.78 2.64
CA VAL A 53 0.22 8.82 3.67
C VAL A 53 -0.35 9.45 4.94
N GLY A 54 -0.40 8.66 6.02
CA GLY A 54 -0.91 9.03 7.33
C GLY A 54 -2.23 8.33 7.69
N GLY A 55 -2.29 7.76 8.89
CA GLY A 55 -3.41 6.97 9.42
C GLY A 55 -4.35 7.73 10.36
N GLY A 56 -4.31 9.06 10.35
CA GLY A 56 -5.26 9.90 11.09
C GLY A 56 -6.64 10.00 10.43
N PRO A 57 -7.55 10.86 10.94
CA PRO A 57 -8.92 10.98 10.43
C PRO A 57 -8.99 11.26 8.93
N ALA A 58 -8.11 12.13 8.43
CA ALA A 58 -8.06 12.51 7.02
C ALA A 58 -7.66 11.34 6.11
N GLY A 59 -6.65 10.56 6.51
CA GLY A 59 -6.19 9.40 5.75
C GLY A 59 -7.18 8.25 5.76
N LEU A 60 -7.74 7.94 6.93
CA LEU A 60 -8.77 6.92 7.06
C LEU A 60 -10.03 7.29 6.26
N THR A 61 -10.47 8.54 6.32
CA THR A 61 -11.61 9.03 5.52
C THR A 61 -11.32 8.89 4.02
N SER A 62 -10.12 9.28 3.58
CA SER A 62 -9.70 9.09 2.19
C SER A 62 -9.77 7.62 1.77
N GLY A 63 -9.28 6.70 2.61
CA GLY A 63 -9.33 5.26 2.35
C GLY A 63 -10.76 4.72 2.23
N VAL A 64 -11.69 5.18 3.07
CA VAL A 64 -13.11 4.81 2.97
C VAL A 64 -13.71 5.27 1.63
N TYR A 65 -13.46 6.51 1.23
CA TYR A 65 -13.99 7.02 -0.05
C TYR A 65 -13.35 6.35 -1.27
N ALA A 66 -12.05 6.11 -1.24
CA ALA A 66 -11.35 5.41 -2.30
C ALA A 66 -11.87 3.97 -2.47
N SER A 67 -12.17 3.29 -1.35
CA SER A 67 -12.81 1.98 -1.31
C SER A 67 -14.21 1.97 -1.96
N ILE A 68 -15.05 2.98 -1.65
CA ILE A 68 -16.38 3.13 -2.29
C ILE A 68 -16.24 3.29 -3.81
N LEU A 69 -15.20 3.99 -4.26
CA LEU A 69 -14.88 4.19 -5.68
C LEU A 69 -14.18 2.99 -6.32
N ARG A 70 -13.90 1.92 -5.55
CA ARG A 70 -13.16 0.71 -5.99
C ARG A 70 -11.79 1.02 -6.56
N MET A 71 -11.11 2.01 -5.98
CA MET A 71 -9.74 2.37 -6.34
C MET A 71 -8.76 1.42 -5.67
N ASP A 72 -7.75 0.96 -6.41
CA ASP A 72 -6.61 0.26 -5.84
C ASP A 72 -5.77 1.23 -5.01
N THR A 73 -5.92 1.16 -3.69
CA THR A 73 -5.44 2.19 -2.76
C THR A 73 -4.46 1.63 -1.76
N PHE A 74 -3.30 2.28 -1.65
CA PHE A 74 -2.30 1.95 -0.66
C PHE A 74 -2.28 3.00 0.47
N LEU A 75 -2.53 2.57 1.72
CA LEU A 75 -2.47 3.42 2.89
C LEU A 75 -1.24 3.08 3.72
N ILE A 76 -0.37 4.06 3.93
CA ILE A 76 0.85 3.94 4.71
C ILE A 76 0.75 4.82 5.95
N SER A 77 1.00 4.27 7.12
CA SER A 77 1.10 5.05 8.36
C SER A 77 2.02 4.38 9.36
N GLU A 78 2.67 5.18 10.21
CA GLU A 78 3.38 4.67 11.39
C GLU A 78 2.40 4.18 12.47
N ASP A 79 1.28 4.90 12.64
CA ASP A 79 0.20 4.54 13.55
C ASP A 79 -1.18 4.71 12.90
N ILE A 80 -2.12 3.82 13.21
CA ILE A 80 -3.52 4.00 12.79
C ILE A 80 -4.23 4.78 13.91
N GLY A 81 -4.56 6.04 13.63
CA GLY A 81 -5.16 6.99 14.57
C GLY A 81 -4.44 8.34 14.62
N GLY A 82 -3.13 8.37 14.31
CA GLY A 82 -2.30 9.57 14.42
C GLY A 82 -2.20 10.12 15.85
N GLN A 83 -1.56 11.28 16.01
CA GLN A 83 -1.42 12.01 17.29
C GLN A 83 -2.74 12.50 17.93
N ALA A 84 -3.90 12.18 17.36
CA ALA A 84 -5.20 12.67 17.81
C ALA A 84 -5.81 11.85 18.97
N VAL A 85 -5.04 10.91 19.53
CA VAL A 85 -5.45 10.02 20.62
C VAL A 85 -5.61 10.77 21.96
N ASP A 86 -5.03 11.96 22.12
CA ASP A 86 -4.90 12.59 23.46
C ASP A 86 -6.06 13.55 23.85
N SER A 87 -7.19 13.51 23.15
CA SER A 87 -8.37 14.29 23.55
C SER A 87 -9.33 13.46 24.40
N SER A 88 -9.38 13.78 25.70
CA SER A 88 -10.33 13.22 26.65
C SER A 88 -11.79 13.65 26.40
N LYS A 89 -12.02 14.68 25.56
CA LYS A 89 -13.35 15.20 25.26
C LYS A 89 -13.40 15.93 23.93
N ILE A 90 -14.16 15.39 22.98
CA ILE A 90 -14.50 16.02 21.70
C ILE A 90 -16.00 16.33 21.70
N VAL A 91 -16.36 17.59 21.46
CA VAL A 91 -17.76 18.08 21.44
C VAL A 91 -18.09 18.87 20.17
N ASN A 92 -17.13 19.00 19.28
CA ASN A 92 -17.23 19.77 18.03
C ASN A 92 -17.13 18.85 16.80
N TYR A 93 -17.43 17.56 16.95
CA TYR A 93 -17.51 16.62 15.85
C TYR A 93 -18.98 16.36 15.50
N MET A 94 -19.41 16.82 14.33
CA MET A 94 -20.81 16.70 13.92
C MET A 94 -21.29 15.24 13.98
N GLY A 95 -22.48 15.02 14.53
CA GLY A 95 -23.05 13.68 14.76
C GLY A 95 -22.76 13.10 16.15
N PHE A 96 -21.92 13.74 16.96
CA PHE A 96 -21.72 13.38 18.37
C PHE A 96 -21.89 14.60 19.27
N ASP A 97 -22.78 14.50 20.26
CA ASP A 97 -22.86 15.49 21.34
C ASP A 97 -21.60 15.43 22.24
N PHE A 98 -21.04 14.22 22.38
CA PHE A 98 -19.78 13.96 23.06
C PHE A 98 -19.18 12.64 22.52
N ILE A 99 -17.88 12.63 22.28
CA ILE A 99 -17.10 11.42 22.00
C ILE A 99 -15.66 11.62 22.46
N THR A 100 -14.98 10.54 22.86
CA THR A 100 -13.53 10.59 23.14
C THR A 100 -12.73 10.40 21.85
N GLY A 101 -11.47 10.87 21.83
CA GLY A 101 -10.56 10.60 20.70
C GLY A 101 -10.48 9.11 20.35
N PRO A 102 -10.15 8.22 21.31
CA PRO A 102 -10.05 6.78 21.06
C PRO A 102 -11.33 6.15 20.50
N GLU A 103 -12.51 6.51 21.03
CA GLU A 103 -13.78 5.98 20.54
C GLU A 103 -14.09 6.42 19.11
N LEU A 104 -13.78 7.67 18.77
CA LEU A 104 -13.96 8.19 17.41
C LEU A 104 -13.06 7.46 16.42
N PHE A 105 -11.81 7.18 16.81
CA PHE A 105 -10.86 6.44 15.97
C PHE A 105 -11.27 4.99 15.75
N GLN A 106 -11.72 4.31 16.80
CA GLN A 106 -12.22 2.94 16.67
C GLN A 106 -13.33 2.88 15.62
N LYS A 107 -14.25 3.85 15.62
CA LYS A 107 -15.32 3.93 14.61
C LYS A 107 -14.79 4.10 13.18
N PHE A 108 -13.73 4.89 12.97
CA PHE A 108 -13.12 5.01 11.63
C PHE A 108 -12.42 3.73 11.19
N GLN A 109 -11.69 3.08 12.10
CA GLN A 109 -11.03 1.81 11.81
C GLN A 109 -12.06 0.73 11.48
N ASP A 110 -13.14 0.62 12.25
CA ASP A 110 -14.20 -0.35 12.02
C ASP A 110 -14.83 -0.18 10.63
N GLN A 111 -15.09 1.06 10.21
CA GLN A 111 -15.58 1.35 8.85
C GLN A 111 -14.59 0.88 7.78
N LEU A 112 -13.32 1.22 7.94
CA LEU A 112 -12.27 0.88 6.98
C LEU A 112 -12.08 -0.64 6.84
N VAL A 113 -12.03 -1.36 7.97
CA VAL A 113 -11.75 -2.81 8.04
C VAL A 113 -12.95 -3.63 7.57
N HIS A 114 -14.18 -3.24 7.90
CA HIS A 114 -15.38 -3.95 7.45
C HIS A 114 -15.63 -3.83 5.95
N HIS A 115 -14.98 -2.89 5.28
CA HIS A 115 -15.08 -2.77 3.82
C HIS A 115 -14.11 -3.70 3.05
N HIS A 116 -13.20 -4.47 3.66
CA HIS A 116 -12.38 -5.49 2.96
C HIS A 116 -11.49 -4.99 1.79
N TYR A 117 -10.94 -3.77 1.83
CA TYR A 117 -10.15 -3.23 0.70
C TYR A 117 -8.78 -2.64 1.06
N ILE A 118 -8.21 -2.95 2.24
CA ILE A 118 -6.79 -2.64 2.50
C ILE A 118 -6.02 -3.95 2.54
N ASP A 119 -5.44 -4.32 1.40
CA ASP A 119 -4.66 -5.55 1.26
C ASP A 119 -3.21 -5.38 1.76
N HIS A 120 -2.76 -4.13 1.94
CA HIS A 120 -1.37 -3.84 2.26
C HIS A 120 -1.30 -2.77 3.36
N ARG A 121 -1.16 -3.24 4.60
CA ARG A 121 -0.76 -2.45 5.76
C ARG A 121 0.73 -2.69 5.99
N ILE A 122 1.54 -1.64 5.91
CA ILE A 122 2.92 -1.69 6.38
C ILE A 122 2.96 -0.92 7.70
N ASP A 123 3.01 -1.67 8.80
CA ASP A 123 3.39 -1.14 10.11
C ASP A 123 4.92 -1.18 10.20
N PHE A 124 5.54 -0.07 10.62
CA PHE A 124 6.98 0.01 10.88
C PHE A 124 7.31 -0.40 12.33
#